data_AF-A0A953V2L5-F1
#
_entry.id   AF-A0A953V2L5-F1
#
_cell.length_a   1.000
_cell.length_b   1.000
_cell.length_c   1.000
_cell.angle_alpha   90.00
_cell.angle_beta   90.00
_cell.angle_gamma   90.00
#
_symmetry.space_group_name_H-M   'P 1'
#
loop_
_entity.id
_entity.type
_entity.pdbx_description
1 polymer ?
#
loop_
_entity_poly.entity_id
_entity_poly.type
_entity_poly.pdbx_seq_one_letter_code
_entity_poly.pdbx_strand_id
1 'polypeptide(L)'
;MANNPVSQPVVPAQPSTEFYNIQDLVLFKAYSRDSYRAAFGVEAPAYDPARVLKTWFDSTVDVSNPGDVAVYRIVAQTKDGNGILQQMVMPAQEAATVNLPGAVQYAPYMVTPTLATRGGSVMNPIYLSLESDARALMTELGGANLQQEDLPSFPASYPSNEPRRAWYFLMQGQSINVGALLLMSNAKGVGAPGHWDISSPQPLWVPDPPAPTGEDDTRPPRAMPVRDLMPNEQLYTGMMGILGVVRTDLQKTADEASGQFTPDDRAMLRSIYLAVSKLSS
;
A
#
# COMPACT_ATOMS: atom_id res chain seq x y z
N MET A 1 -11.06 1.06 -16.26
CA MET A 1 -11.58 0.87 -14.89
C MET A 1 -10.39 0.48 -14.04
N ALA A 2 -10.00 1.31 -13.06
CA ALA A 2 -8.94 0.91 -12.15
C ALA A 2 -9.46 -0.26 -11.31
N ASN A 3 -8.74 -1.39 -11.30
CA ASN A 3 -9.11 -2.51 -10.47
C ASN A 3 -8.96 -2.08 -9.00
N ASN A 4 -10.01 -2.26 -8.20
CA ASN A 4 -9.90 -2.05 -6.77
C ASN A 4 -8.84 -3.01 -6.20
N PRO A 5 -7.92 -2.54 -5.34
CA PRO A 5 -6.93 -3.40 -4.70
C PRO A 5 -7.59 -4.59 -4.01
N VAL A 6 -7.14 -5.82 -4.33
CA VAL A 6 -7.65 -7.06 -3.75
C VAL A 6 -6.57 -7.67 -2.86
N SER A 7 -6.93 -7.92 -1.60
CA SER A 7 -6.15 -8.66 -0.63
C SER A 7 -7.10 -9.56 0.14
N GLN A 8 -6.90 -10.87 0.04
CA GLN A 8 -7.76 -11.87 0.66
C GLN A 8 -6.93 -12.72 1.63
N PRO A 9 -7.53 -13.23 2.71
CA PRO A 9 -6.82 -14.10 3.63
C PRO A 9 -6.38 -15.38 2.91
N VAL A 10 -5.09 -15.68 2.96
CA VAL A 10 -4.53 -16.96 2.52
C VAL A 10 -4.20 -17.75 3.77
N VAL A 11 -4.87 -18.89 3.97
CA VAL A 11 -4.56 -19.78 5.10
C VAL A 11 -3.33 -20.61 4.75
N PRO A 12 -2.15 -20.36 5.36
CA PRO A 12 -0.94 -21.10 5.04
C PRO A 12 -1.03 -22.54 5.55
N ALA A 13 -0.46 -23.48 4.79
CA ALA A 13 -0.29 -24.85 5.25
C ALA A 13 0.67 -24.93 6.45
N GLN A 14 0.52 -25.95 7.29
CA GLN A 14 1.48 -26.23 8.36
C GLN A 14 2.84 -26.62 7.76
N PRO A 15 3.95 -25.95 8.14
CA PRO A 15 5.29 -26.36 7.74
C PRO A 15 5.64 -27.78 8.22
N SER A 16 6.47 -28.49 7.46
CA SER A 16 6.93 -29.85 7.80
C SER A 16 8.07 -29.89 8.81
N THR A 17 8.53 -28.74 9.30
CA THR A 17 9.63 -28.63 10.26
C THR A 17 9.11 -28.61 11.69
N GLU A 18 9.92 -29.13 12.64
CA GLU A 18 9.60 -29.10 14.07
C GLU A 18 9.39 -27.68 14.58
N PHE A 19 10.18 -26.73 14.10
CA PHE A 19 10.12 -25.32 14.48
C PHE A 19 10.01 -24.43 13.24
N TYR A 20 9.19 -23.38 13.31
CA TYR A 20 9.03 -22.39 12.24
C TYR A 20 8.58 -21.02 12.77
N ASN A 21 8.57 -20.00 11.91
CA ASN A 21 8.36 -18.62 12.32
C ASN A 21 6.87 -18.26 12.41
N ILE A 22 6.54 -17.27 13.24
CA ILE A 22 5.17 -16.70 13.30
C ILE A 22 4.73 -16.17 11.93
N GLN A 23 5.67 -15.68 11.12
CA GLN A 23 5.41 -15.19 9.76
C GLN A 23 4.83 -16.28 8.84
N ASP A 24 5.05 -17.56 9.14
CA ASP A 24 4.47 -18.67 8.37
C ASP A 24 2.98 -18.92 8.72
N LEU A 25 2.43 -18.17 9.69
CA LEU A 25 1.01 -18.21 10.04
C LEU A 25 0.19 -17.05 9.44
N VAL A 26 0.84 -16.04 8.86
CA VAL A 26 0.16 -14.79 8.48
C VAL A 26 -0.86 -15.00 7.35
N LEU A 27 -1.99 -14.31 7.46
CA LEU A 27 -3.07 -14.42 6.48
C LEU A 27 -2.92 -13.46 5.30
N PHE A 28 -2.18 -12.36 5.50
CA PHE A 28 -2.09 -11.28 4.52
C PHE A 28 -0.64 -10.92 4.21
N LYS A 29 -0.44 -10.40 3.01
CA LYS A 29 0.82 -9.79 2.62
C LYS A 29 0.95 -8.41 3.29
N ALA A 30 2.13 -8.11 3.80
CA ALA A 30 2.51 -6.77 4.22
C ALA A 30 2.96 -5.92 3.01
N TYR A 31 2.61 -4.64 3.04
CA TYR A 31 2.92 -3.68 2.00
C TYR A 31 3.66 -2.46 2.56
N SER A 32 4.70 -2.02 1.86
CA SER A 32 5.14 -0.62 1.79
C SER A 32 4.40 0.12 0.66
N ARG A 33 4.46 1.46 0.62
CA ARG A 33 3.89 2.26 -0.49
C ARG A 33 4.36 1.76 -1.86
N ASP A 34 5.67 1.51 -2.01
CA ASP A 34 6.23 1.00 -3.26
C ASP A 34 5.69 -0.38 -3.63
N SER A 35 5.65 -1.32 -2.67
CA SER A 35 5.13 -2.66 -2.94
C SER A 35 3.62 -2.68 -3.20
N TYR A 36 2.88 -1.73 -2.62
CA TYR A 36 1.45 -1.55 -2.85
C TYR A 36 1.21 -1.05 -4.27
N ARG A 37 1.92 0.00 -4.68
CA ARG A 37 1.89 0.50 -6.06
C ARG A 37 2.29 -0.57 -7.06
N ALA A 38 3.36 -1.32 -6.80
CA ALA A 38 3.81 -2.39 -7.68
C ALA A 38 2.76 -3.51 -7.80
N ALA A 39 2.02 -3.81 -6.74
CA ALA A 39 0.99 -4.85 -6.73
C ALA A 39 -0.31 -4.42 -7.42
N PHE A 40 -0.73 -3.16 -7.26
CA PHE A 40 -2.08 -2.71 -7.64
C PHE A 40 -2.11 -1.65 -8.75
N GLY A 41 -0.97 -1.09 -9.14
CA GLY A 41 -0.87 -0.02 -10.14
C GLY A 41 -1.46 1.32 -9.66
N VAL A 42 -1.77 1.45 -8.37
CA VAL A 42 -2.32 2.65 -7.75
C VAL A 42 -1.55 2.97 -6.47
N GLU A 43 -1.45 4.26 -6.15
CA GLU A 43 -0.85 4.71 -4.89
C GLU A 43 -1.71 4.28 -3.69
N ALA A 44 -1.04 3.98 -2.56
CA ALA A 44 -1.75 3.80 -1.30
C ALA A 44 -2.34 5.15 -0.83
N PRO A 45 -3.49 5.14 -0.12
CA PRO A 45 -4.05 6.35 0.47
C PRO A 45 -3.03 7.15 1.28
N ALA A 46 -3.27 8.46 1.43
CA ALA A 46 -2.48 9.28 2.35
C ALA A 46 -2.53 8.70 3.76
N TYR A 47 -1.43 8.84 4.51
CA TYR A 47 -1.38 8.38 5.88
C TYR A 47 -2.36 9.19 6.75
N ASP A 48 -3.13 8.49 7.56
CA ASP A 48 -4.10 9.07 8.49
C ASP A 48 -3.55 8.99 9.92
N PRO A 49 -3.24 10.13 10.57
CA PRO A 49 -2.70 10.14 11.94
C PRO A 49 -3.71 9.66 12.99
N ALA A 50 -5.01 9.67 12.71
CA ALA A 50 -6.03 9.13 13.61
C ALA A 50 -5.99 7.59 13.67
N ARG A 51 -5.36 6.95 12.67
CA ARG A 51 -5.17 5.51 12.60
C ARG A 51 -3.73 5.17 12.94
N VAL A 52 -3.52 4.01 13.54
CA VAL A 52 -2.17 3.46 13.74
C VAL A 52 -1.64 2.89 12.41
N LEU A 53 -0.31 2.76 12.31
CA LEU A 53 0.34 2.15 11.15
C LEU A 53 -0.21 0.75 10.90
N LYS A 54 -0.57 0.47 9.65
CA LYS A 54 -1.07 -0.86 9.25
C LYS A 54 -0.65 -1.21 7.83
N THR A 55 0.17 -2.26 7.70
CA THR A 55 0.81 -2.68 6.45
C THR A 55 0.01 -3.70 5.63
N TRP A 56 -1.10 -4.21 6.13
CA TRP A 56 -1.94 -5.21 5.47
C TRP A 56 -3.35 -4.66 5.29
N PHE A 57 -4.21 -5.32 4.51
CA PHE A 57 -5.64 -5.01 4.43
C PHE A 57 -6.42 -6.24 3.99
N ASP A 58 -7.71 -6.26 4.29
CA ASP A 58 -8.63 -7.34 3.92
C ASP A 58 -9.77 -6.78 3.06
N SER A 59 -9.75 -7.07 1.77
CA SER A 59 -10.78 -6.66 0.82
C SER A 59 -12.06 -7.50 0.88
N THR A 60 -12.10 -8.55 1.71
CA THR A 60 -13.26 -9.46 1.84
C THR A 60 -14.26 -9.02 2.90
N VAL A 61 -13.90 -8.07 3.77
CA VAL A 61 -14.79 -7.54 4.80
C VAL A 61 -15.90 -6.69 4.19
N ASP A 62 -17.10 -6.81 4.73
CA ASP A 62 -18.23 -5.96 4.33
C ASP A 62 -18.05 -4.55 4.89
N VAL A 63 -17.95 -3.57 3.99
CA VAL A 63 -17.80 -2.15 4.32
C VAL A 63 -19.09 -1.35 4.06
N SER A 64 -20.19 -2.04 3.74
CA SER A 64 -21.47 -1.40 3.41
C SER A 64 -22.09 -0.68 4.61
N ASN A 65 -21.86 -1.16 5.84
CA ASN A 65 -22.31 -0.49 7.06
C ASN A 65 -21.11 -0.01 7.90
N PRO A 66 -21.10 1.26 8.36
CA PRO A 66 -20.05 1.78 9.25
C PRO A 66 -19.93 1.05 10.59
N GLY A 67 -20.96 0.33 11.02
CA GLY A 67 -20.97 -0.45 12.26
C GLY A 67 -20.36 -1.85 12.12
N ASP A 68 -20.04 -2.29 10.91
CA ASP A 68 -19.50 -3.63 10.68
C ASP A 68 -18.06 -3.72 11.20
N VAL A 69 -17.73 -4.89 11.75
CA VAL A 69 -16.43 -5.19 12.35
C VAL A 69 -15.82 -6.43 11.74
N ALA A 70 -14.50 -6.42 11.66
CA ALA A 70 -13.69 -7.58 11.29
C ALA A 70 -13.03 -8.17 12.54
N VAL A 71 -12.93 -9.50 12.57
CA VAL A 71 -12.37 -10.25 13.69
C VAL A 71 -11.22 -11.11 13.19
N TYR A 72 -10.06 -10.99 13.83
CA TYR A 72 -8.85 -11.71 13.47
C TYR A 72 -8.20 -12.34 14.69
N ARG A 73 -7.37 -13.35 14.45
CA ARG A 73 -6.38 -13.83 15.43
C ARG A 73 -5.06 -13.14 15.18
N ILE A 74 -4.40 -12.74 16.26
CA ILE A 74 -3.06 -12.15 16.23
C ILE A 74 -2.19 -12.84 17.26
N VAL A 75 -0.89 -12.82 17.03
CA VAL A 75 0.07 -13.18 18.08
C VAL A 75 0.34 -11.95 18.95
N ALA A 76 0.16 -12.09 20.25
CA ALA A 76 0.39 -11.05 21.27
C ALA A 76 1.23 -11.61 22.42
N GLN A 77 1.71 -10.74 23.31
CA GLN A 77 2.40 -11.13 24.54
C GLN A 77 1.53 -10.85 25.75
N THR A 78 1.53 -11.75 26.74
CA THR A 78 0.97 -11.47 28.06
C THR A 78 1.83 -10.46 28.82
N LYS A 79 1.32 -9.96 29.95
CA LYS A 79 2.08 -9.12 30.87
C LYS A 79 3.35 -9.81 31.40
N ASP A 80 3.35 -11.13 31.44
CA ASP A 80 4.47 -11.96 31.90
C ASP A 80 5.45 -12.31 30.76
N GLY A 81 5.24 -11.77 29.54
CA GLY A 81 6.11 -11.99 28.38
C GLY A 81 5.80 -13.26 27.58
N ASN A 82 4.79 -14.04 27.95
CA ASN A 82 4.42 -15.27 27.26
C ASN A 82 3.64 -14.98 25.98
N GLY A 83 3.95 -15.71 24.90
CA GLY A 83 3.19 -15.61 23.65
C GLY A 83 1.78 -16.19 23.76
N ILE A 84 0.79 -15.47 23.23
CA ILE A 84 -0.60 -15.92 23.15
C ILE A 84 -1.18 -15.64 21.77
N LEU A 85 -2.16 -16.45 21.36
CA LEU A 85 -3.12 -16.04 20.35
C LEU A 85 -4.22 -15.19 21.00
N GLN A 86 -4.35 -13.96 20.52
CA GLN A 86 -5.36 -13.02 20.98
C GLN A 86 -6.34 -12.71 19.84
N GLN A 87 -7.60 -12.46 20.19
CA GLN A 87 -8.58 -11.92 19.26
C GLN A 87 -8.38 -10.40 19.11
N MET A 88 -8.30 -9.95 17.86
CA MET A 88 -8.32 -8.54 17.48
C MET A 88 -9.65 -8.23 16.79
N VAL A 89 -10.36 -7.20 17.26
CA VAL A 89 -11.58 -6.69 16.64
C VAL A 89 -11.31 -5.27 16.17
N MET A 90 -11.70 -4.96 14.93
CA MET A 90 -11.53 -3.61 14.36
C MET A 90 -12.67 -3.28 13.40
N PRO A 91 -12.96 -1.99 13.14
CA PRO A 91 -13.96 -1.60 12.15
C PRO A 91 -13.64 -2.18 10.76
N ALA A 92 -14.65 -2.63 10.03
CA ALA A 92 -14.47 -3.22 8.70
C ALA A 92 -13.84 -2.22 7.72
N GLN A 93 -14.18 -0.93 7.81
CA GLN A 93 -13.55 0.14 7.03
C GLN A 93 -12.05 0.28 7.32
N GLU A 94 -11.66 0.15 8.60
CA GLU A 94 -10.25 0.14 8.99
C GLU A 94 -9.57 -1.13 8.48
N ALA A 95 -10.24 -2.29 8.55
CA ALA A 95 -9.76 -3.58 8.04
C ALA A 95 -9.50 -3.57 6.52
N ALA A 96 -10.37 -2.93 5.74
CA ALA A 96 -10.34 -2.90 4.27
C ALA A 96 -9.26 -2.01 3.66
N THR A 97 -8.57 -1.20 4.46
CA THR A 97 -7.56 -0.25 3.96
C THR A 97 -6.25 -0.35 4.73
N VAL A 98 -5.15 -0.05 4.03
CA VAL A 98 -3.83 0.15 4.64
C VAL A 98 -3.74 1.54 5.28
N ASN A 99 -2.76 1.72 6.18
CA ASN A 99 -2.33 3.03 6.67
C ASN A 99 -0.80 3.05 6.68
N LEU A 100 -0.21 3.35 5.51
CA LEU A 100 1.22 3.19 5.26
C LEU A 100 1.98 4.49 5.51
N PRO A 101 3.15 4.43 6.16
CA PRO A 101 3.99 5.60 6.32
C PRO A 101 4.62 6.05 5.00
N GLY A 102 5.15 7.27 4.99
CA GLY A 102 5.76 7.93 3.84
C GLY A 102 4.79 8.86 3.10
N ALA A 103 5.37 9.76 2.31
CA ALA A 103 4.60 10.69 1.49
C ALA A 103 3.94 9.98 0.29
N VAL A 104 2.77 10.49 -0.13
CA VAL A 104 2.15 10.11 -1.41
C VAL A 104 3.03 10.61 -2.55
N GLN A 105 3.32 9.75 -3.51
CA GLN A 105 4.05 10.13 -4.72
C GLN A 105 3.06 10.45 -5.83
N TYR A 106 3.15 11.66 -6.38
CA TYR A 106 2.35 12.07 -7.53
C TYR A 106 3.17 11.89 -8.81
N ALA A 107 2.52 11.40 -9.87
CA ALA A 107 3.17 11.26 -11.17
C ALA A 107 3.67 12.64 -11.65
N PRO A 108 4.89 12.76 -12.18
CA PRO A 108 5.38 14.04 -12.68
C PRO A 108 4.53 14.52 -13.85
N TYR A 109 4.19 15.80 -13.84
CA TYR A 109 3.52 16.42 -14.99
C TYR A 109 4.52 16.73 -16.09
N MET A 110 4.32 16.11 -17.25
CA MET A 110 5.22 16.22 -18.38
C MET A 110 4.53 16.99 -19.51
N VAL A 111 5.02 18.19 -19.78
CA VAL A 111 4.56 18.97 -20.93
C VAL A 111 5.10 18.32 -22.21
N THR A 112 4.20 17.76 -23.02
CA THR A 112 4.59 17.13 -24.29
C THR A 112 5.23 18.16 -25.23
N PRO A 113 6.41 17.87 -25.81
CA PRO A 113 7.02 18.75 -26.82
C PRO A 113 6.07 19.05 -27.98
N THR A 114 6.34 20.13 -28.72
CA THR A 114 5.54 20.51 -29.89
C THR A 114 6.45 20.90 -31.05
N LEU A 115 5.96 20.68 -32.27
CA LEU A 115 6.53 21.24 -33.50
C LEU A 115 5.69 22.41 -34.03
N ALA A 116 4.69 22.86 -33.26
CA ALA A 116 3.94 24.07 -33.60
C ALA A 116 4.89 25.27 -33.69
N THR A 117 4.66 26.13 -34.68
CA THR A 117 5.47 27.33 -34.89
C THR A 117 4.60 28.58 -34.84
N ARG A 118 5.21 29.71 -34.49
CA ARG A 118 4.61 31.05 -34.52
C ARG A 118 5.60 32.00 -35.17
N GLY A 119 5.20 32.62 -36.29
CA GLY A 119 6.12 33.50 -37.05
C GLY A 119 7.41 32.81 -37.49
N GLY A 120 7.40 31.49 -37.69
CA GLY A 120 8.56 30.68 -38.05
C GLY A 120 9.38 30.11 -36.89
N SER A 121 9.13 30.54 -35.64
CA SER A 121 9.81 30.01 -34.45
C SER A 121 8.99 28.94 -33.75
N VAL A 122 9.64 27.91 -33.20
CA VAL A 122 8.95 26.87 -32.41
C VAL A 122 8.26 27.50 -31.20
N MET A 123 7.00 27.15 -31.00
CA MET A 123 6.21 27.60 -29.85
C MET A 123 6.68 26.91 -28.58
N ASN A 124 6.64 27.62 -27.45
CA ASN A 124 6.87 27.00 -26.15
C ASN A 124 5.64 26.13 -25.79
N PRO A 125 5.81 24.80 -25.62
CA PRO A 125 4.70 23.89 -25.37
C PRO A 125 4.00 24.13 -24.03
N ILE A 126 4.63 24.86 -23.09
CA ILE A 126 4.03 25.23 -21.80
C ILE A 126 2.77 26.08 -22.00
N TYR A 127 2.66 26.84 -23.10
CA TYR A 127 1.49 27.68 -23.36
C TYR A 127 0.34 26.93 -24.05
N LEU A 128 0.53 25.66 -24.40
CA LEU A 128 -0.42 24.86 -25.14
C LEU A 128 -1.25 23.97 -24.21
N SER A 129 -2.55 23.90 -24.46
CA SER A 129 -3.50 23.04 -23.73
C SER A 129 -4.58 22.50 -24.66
N LEU A 130 -5.31 21.49 -24.22
CA LEU A 130 -6.54 21.07 -24.91
C LEU A 130 -7.65 22.09 -24.62
N GLU A 131 -8.59 22.22 -25.54
CA GLU A 131 -9.77 23.09 -25.33
C GLU A 131 -10.62 22.62 -24.14
N SER A 132 -10.69 21.31 -23.92
CA SER A 132 -11.39 20.72 -22.77
C SER A 132 -10.83 21.21 -21.44
N ASP A 133 -9.50 21.21 -21.30
CA ASP A 133 -8.80 21.62 -20.09
C ASP A 133 -8.99 23.13 -19.87
N ALA A 134 -8.92 23.90 -20.96
CA ALA A 134 -9.17 25.33 -20.95
C ALA A 134 -10.58 25.70 -20.49
N ARG A 135 -11.59 24.96 -20.97
CA ARG A 135 -12.98 25.15 -20.57
C ARG A 135 -13.22 24.76 -19.11
N ALA A 136 -12.60 23.68 -18.66
CA ALA A 136 -12.67 23.23 -17.27
C ALA A 136 -12.08 24.29 -16.32
N LEU A 137 -10.84 24.73 -16.57
CA LEU A 137 -10.17 25.74 -15.74
C LEU A 137 -10.88 27.10 -15.78
N MET A 138 -11.36 27.54 -16.95
CA MET A 138 -12.16 28.78 -17.04
C MET A 138 -13.40 28.69 -16.14
N THR A 139 -14.10 27.54 -16.15
CA THR A 139 -15.29 27.34 -15.33
C THR A 139 -14.95 27.31 -13.85
N GLU A 140 -13.90 26.57 -13.46
CA GLU A 140 -13.41 26.48 -12.09
C GLU A 140 -13.03 27.85 -11.51
N LEU A 141 -12.38 28.68 -12.31
CA LEU A 141 -11.86 29.99 -11.90
C LEU A 141 -12.86 31.14 -12.08
N GLY A 142 -14.07 30.88 -12.57
CA GLY A 142 -15.07 31.91 -12.85
C GLY A 142 -14.67 32.88 -13.98
N GLY A 143 -13.88 32.41 -14.94
CA GLY A 143 -13.46 33.16 -16.12
C GLY A 143 -14.53 33.22 -17.21
N ALA A 144 -14.28 34.02 -18.24
CA ALA A 144 -15.15 34.17 -19.41
C ALA A 144 -14.34 34.32 -20.70
N ASN A 145 -15.00 34.34 -21.86
CA ASN A 145 -14.38 34.60 -23.16
C ASN A 145 -13.20 33.67 -23.50
N LEU A 146 -13.43 32.35 -23.41
CA LEU A 146 -12.47 31.37 -23.90
C LEU A 146 -12.20 31.60 -25.39
N GLN A 147 -10.94 31.84 -25.73
CA GLN A 147 -10.50 32.08 -27.09
C GLN A 147 -9.14 31.45 -27.35
N GLN A 148 -8.96 30.99 -28.58
CA GLN A 148 -7.64 30.66 -29.07
C GLN A 148 -6.88 31.96 -29.31
N GLU A 149 -5.60 31.99 -28.98
CA GLU A 149 -4.76 33.10 -29.36
C GLU A 149 -4.72 33.25 -30.90
N ASP A 150 -4.94 34.48 -31.35
CA ASP A 150 -4.86 34.87 -32.76
C ASP A 150 -3.97 36.11 -32.88
N LEU A 151 -2.81 35.94 -33.50
CA LEU A 151 -1.83 37.00 -33.76
C LEU A 151 -1.58 37.08 -35.26
N PRO A 152 -2.30 37.94 -36.01
CA PRO A 152 -2.21 38.01 -37.47
C PRO A 152 -0.79 38.30 -38.00
N SER A 153 0.00 39.08 -37.25
CA SER A 153 1.38 39.42 -37.61
C SER A 153 2.36 38.27 -37.39
N PHE A 154 1.99 37.27 -36.59
CA PHE A 154 2.81 36.09 -36.28
C PHE A 154 1.90 34.86 -36.23
N PRO A 155 1.38 34.39 -37.39
CA PRO A 155 0.41 33.32 -37.42
C PRO A 155 1.01 32.04 -36.82
N ALA A 156 0.18 31.31 -36.07
CA ALA A 156 0.53 30.01 -35.55
C ALA A 156 0.26 28.92 -36.60
N SER A 157 1.20 27.98 -36.74
CA SER A 157 1.07 26.79 -37.57
C SER A 157 1.20 25.55 -36.69
N TYR A 158 0.20 24.67 -36.74
CA TYR A 158 0.11 23.48 -35.90
C TYR A 158 0.18 22.22 -36.78
N PRO A 159 1.03 21.24 -36.43
CA PRO A 159 1.00 19.92 -37.05
C PRO A 159 -0.39 19.26 -36.94
N SER A 160 -0.73 18.37 -37.88
CA SER A 160 -2.04 17.68 -37.89
C SER A 160 -2.26 16.79 -36.64
N ASN A 161 -1.19 16.32 -36.02
CA ASN A 161 -1.20 15.52 -34.79
C ASN A 161 -1.03 16.36 -33.51
N GLU A 162 -1.06 17.69 -33.59
CA GLU A 162 -1.02 18.59 -32.45
C GLU A 162 -2.45 19.06 -32.13
N PRO A 163 -3.15 18.44 -31.16
CA PRO A 163 -4.51 18.84 -30.80
C PRO A 163 -4.55 20.09 -29.91
N ARG A 164 -3.42 20.50 -29.32
CA ARG A 164 -3.38 21.61 -28.36
C ARG A 164 -3.30 22.95 -29.06
N ARG A 165 -3.82 24.00 -28.42
CA ARG A 165 -3.68 25.39 -28.86
C ARG A 165 -3.29 26.28 -27.69
N ALA A 166 -2.85 27.49 -28.01
CA ALA A 166 -2.64 28.53 -27.01
C ALA A 166 -4.02 29.11 -26.62
N TRP A 167 -4.66 28.50 -25.62
CA TRP A 167 -5.97 28.92 -25.12
C TRP A 167 -5.85 29.96 -24.02
N TYR A 168 -6.71 30.97 -24.09
CA TYR A 168 -6.81 32.06 -23.13
C TYR A 168 -8.27 32.28 -22.72
N PHE A 169 -8.49 32.71 -21.48
CA PHE A 169 -9.77 33.25 -21.04
C PHE A 169 -9.54 34.55 -20.26
N LEU A 170 -10.58 35.37 -20.14
CA LEU A 170 -10.58 36.60 -19.35
C LEU A 170 -10.97 36.33 -17.91
N MET A 171 -10.18 36.85 -16.98
CA MET A 171 -10.47 36.85 -15.55
C MET A 171 -10.14 38.21 -14.96
N GLN A 172 -11.11 38.85 -14.32
CA GLN A 172 -10.96 40.20 -13.76
C GLN A 172 -10.34 41.21 -14.76
N GLY A 173 -10.67 41.08 -16.05
CA GLY A 173 -10.16 41.92 -17.14
C GLY A 173 -8.76 41.58 -17.67
N GLN A 174 -8.09 40.56 -17.13
CA GLN A 174 -6.80 40.06 -17.62
C GLN A 174 -6.96 38.82 -18.48
N SER A 175 -6.12 38.68 -19.51
CA SER A 175 -6.07 37.49 -20.36
C SER A 175 -5.11 36.47 -19.75
N ILE A 176 -5.63 35.28 -19.43
CA ILE A 176 -4.89 34.23 -18.71
C ILE A 176 -4.64 33.04 -19.63
N ASN A 177 -3.36 32.63 -19.77
CA ASN A 177 -3.00 31.45 -20.55
C ASN A 177 -3.24 30.15 -19.76
N VAL A 178 -3.99 29.23 -20.35
CA VAL A 178 -4.38 27.97 -19.69
C VAL A 178 -3.21 27.00 -19.53
N GLY A 179 -2.33 26.89 -20.53
CA GLY A 179 -1.19 25.96 -20.46
C GLY A 179 -0.27 26.27 -19.27
N ALA A 180 -0.04 27.55 -19.00
CA ALA A 180 0.73 28.00 -17.85
C ALA A 180 0.04 27.64 -16.52
N LEU A 181 -1.29 27.77 -16.43
CA LEU A 181 -2.05 27.36 -15.25
C LEU A 181 -1.99 25.84 -15.00
N LEU A 182 -2.05 25.03 -16.06
CA LEU A 182 -1.90 23.58 -15.96
C LEU A 182 -0.50 23.19 -15.46
N LEU A 183 0.56 23.82 -15.98
CA LEU A 183 1.91 23.60 -15.47
C LEU A 183 2.02 23.94 -13.99
N MET A 184 1.44 25.07 -13.59
CA MET A 184 1.53 25.57 -12.22
C MET A 184 0.75 24.69 -11.23
N SER A 185 -0.48 24.32 -11.55
CA SER A 185 -1.31 23.43 -10.71
C SER A 185 -0.70 22.04 -10.56
N ASN A 186 0.02 21.56 -11.57
CA ASN A 186 0.66 20.25 -11.55
C ASN A 186 2.16 20.30 -11.20
N ALA A 187 2.67 21.41 -10.67
CA ALA A 187 4.10 21.58 -10.35
C ALA A 187 4.62 20.60 -9.28
N LYS A 188 3.74 20.06 -8.44
CA LYS A 188 4.03 19.01 -7.44
C LYS A 188 3.66 17.59 -7.92
N GLY A 189 3.35 17.45 -9.21
CA GLY A 189 2.84 16.23 -9.82
C GLY A 189 1.34 16.30 -10.08
N VAL A 190 0.87 15.40 -10.94
CA VAL A 190 -0.52 15.34 -11.39
C VAL A 190 -1.43 14.98 -10.23
N GLY A 191 -2.42 15.83 -9.96
CA GLY A 191 -3.40 15.63 -8.89
C GLY A 191 -2.86 15.89 -7.48
N ALA A 192 -1.68 16.49 -7.34
CA ALA A 192 -1.20 16.93 -6.03
C ALA A 192 -2.16 17.98 -5.42
N PRO A 193 -2.46 17.90 -4.11
CA PRO A 193 -3.44 18.76 -3.47
C PRO A 193 -3.00 20.22 -3.43
N GLY A 194 -3.96 21.11 -3.55
CA GLY A 194 -3.78 22.55 -3.58
C GLY A 194 -5.06 23.24 -4.00
N HIS A 195 -4.99 24.56 -4.07
CA HIS A 195 -6.12 25.39 -4.42
C HIS A 195 -5.66 26.64 -5.17
N TRP A 196 -6.61 27.25 -5.88
CA TRP A 196 -6.40 28.52 -6.56
C TRP A 196 -6.60 29.69 -5.61
N ASP A 197 -5.56 30.52 -5.45
CA ASP A 197 -5.70 31.88 -4.94
C ASP A 197 -6.07 32.80 -6.10
N ILE A 198 -7.29 33.34 -6.02
CA ILE A 198 -7.92 34.22 -7.02
C ILE A 198 -8.10 35.66 -6.51
N SER A 199 -7.41 36.00 -5.41
CA SER A 199 -7.44 37.36 -4.84
C SER A 199 -6.86 38.42 -5.76
N SER A 200 -6.09 38.01 -6.78
CA SER A 200 -5.56 38.86 -7.83
C SER A 200 -6.11 38.46 -9.21
N PRO A 201 -6.06 39.35 -10.21
CA PRO A 201 -6.43 39.02 -11.59
C PRO A 201 -5.61 37.89 -12.21
N GLN A 202 -4.44 37.57 -11.65
CA GLN A 202 -3.61 36.44 -12.05
C GLN A 202 -3.77 35.31 -11.02
N PRO A 203 -4.46 34.22 -11.36
CA PRO A 203 -4.59 33.07 -10.47
C PRO A 203 -3.22 32.51 -10.11
N LEU A 204 -3.04 32.16 -8.84
CA LEU A 204 -1.86 31.48 -8.33
C LEU A 204 -2.28 30.12 -7.74
N TRP A 205 -1.55 29.06 -8.08
CA TRP A 205 -1.75 27.78 -7.41
C TRP A 205 -1.00 27.77 -6.08
N VAL A 206 -1.72 27.51 -5.01
CA VAL A 206 -1.18 27.36 -3.66
C VAL A 206 -1.22 25.87 -3.31
N PRO A 207 -0.07 25.19 -3.23
CA PRO A 207 -0.03 23.80 -2.78
C PRO A 207 -0.53 23.70 -1.34
N ASP A 208 -1.36 22.71 -1.05
CA ASP A 208 -1.76 22.43 0.33
C ASP A 208 -0.54 21.94 1.12
N PRO A 209 -0.52 22.13 2.46
CA PRO A 209 0.50 21.53 3.30
C PRO A 209 0.61 20.02 3.04
N PRO A 210 1.83 19.45 3.04
CA PRO A 210 2.00 18.02 2.83
C PRO A 210 1.21 17.25 3.88
N ALA A 211 0.50 16.20 3.43
CA ALA A 211 -0.17 15.30 4.34
C ALA A 211 0.84 14.71 5.35
N PRO A 212 0.43 14.42 6.59
CA PRO A 212 1.28 13.71 7.55
C PRO A 212 1.83 12.43 6.92
N THR A 213 3.11 12.14 7.14
CA THR A 213 3.76 10.96 6.56
C THR A 213 3.76 9.77 7.51
N GLY A 214 3.55 9.98 8.81
CA GLY A 214 3.59 8.91 9.82
C GLY A 214 4.98 8.33 10.03
N GLU A 215 6.04 8.95 9.51
CA GLU A 215 7.43 8.51 9.72
C GLU A 215 7.88 8.73 11.17
N ASP A 216 7.22 9.64 11.88
CA ASP A 216 7.41 9.97 13.28
C ASP A 216 6.39 9.28 14.22
N ASP A 217 5.51 8.42 13.70
CA ASP A 217 4.57 7.66 14.52
C ASP A 217 5.31 6.59 15.34
N THR A 218 5.31 6.75 16.66
CA THR A 218 5.94 5.84 17.61
C THR A 218 4.97 4.78 18.17
N ARG A 219 3.68 4.84 17.81
CA ARG A 219 2.70 3.84 18.25
C ARG A 219 3.03 2.48 17.64
N PRO A 220 2.84 1.37 18.37
CA PRO A 220 3.01 0.04 17.79
C PRO A 220 2.11 -0.16 16.57
N PRO A 221 2.62 -0.76 15.48
CA PRO A 221 1.81 -1.02 14.30
C PRO A 221 0.72 -2.04 14.60
N ARG A 222 -0.37 -2.01 13.83
CA ARG A 222 -1.41 -3.04 13.88
C ARG A 222 -0.80 -4.41 13.60
N ALA A 223 -0.99 -5.32 14.55
CA ALA A 223 -0.53 -6.70 14.43
C ALA A 223 -1.08 -7.36 13.17
N MET A 224 -0.28 -8.25 12.59
CA MET A 224 -0.64 -9.04 11.41
C MET A 224 -1.60 -10.17 11.82
N PRO A 225 -2.76 -10.33 11.13
CA PRO A 225 -3.61 -11.48 11.30
C PRO A 225 -2.90 -12.79 10.97
N VAL A 226 -3.09 -13.79 11.81
CA VAL A 226 -2.57 -15.15 11.65
C VAL A 226 -3.72 -16.16 11.64
N ARG A 227 -3.49 -17.33 11.04
CA ARG A 227 -4.40 -18.47 11.21
C ARG A 227 -4.36 -18.98 12.66
N ASP A 228 -5.40 -19.71 13.06
CA ASP A 228 -5.37 -20.47 14.30
C ASP A 228 -4.24 -21.51 14.29
N LEU A 229 -3.74 -21.85 15.48
CA LEU A 229 -2.81 -22.96 15.65
C LEU A 229 -3.55 -24.29 15.45
N MET A 230 -2.90 -25.22 14.77
CA MET A 230 -3.37 -26.59 14.68
C MET A 230 -3.20 -27.31 16.04
N PRO A 231 -3.90 -28.44 16.29
CA PRO A 231 -3.83 -29.13 17.59
C PRO A 231 -2.41 -29.57 18.01
N ASN A 232 -1.52 -29.78 17.04
CA ASN A 232 -0.11 -30.13 17.24
C ASN A 232 0.83 -28.92 17.23
N GLU A 233 0.32 -27.69 17.24
CA GLU A 233 1.14 -26.46 17.21
C GLU A 233 1.03 -25.71 18.55
N GLN A 234 2.17 -25.18 19.02
CA GLN A 234 2.23 -24.34 20.20
C GLN A 234 3.15 -23.14 19.96
N LEU A 235 2.81 -21.98 20.52
CA LEU A 235 3.72 -20.84 20.53
C LEU A 235 4.91 -21.16 21.42
N TYR A 236 6.11 -21.05 20.86
CA TYR A 236 7.35 -21.19 21.60
C TYR A 236 7.85 -19.82 22.04
N THR A 237 7.93 -19.62 23.35
CA THR A 237 8.41 -18.37 23.95
C THR A 237 9.78 -18.62 24.59
N GLY A 238 10.75 -17.77 24.30
CA GLY A 238 12.04 -17.73 24.97
C GLY A 238 12.21 -16.48 25.83
N MET A 239 13.42 -16.30 26.37
CA MET A 239 13.75 -15.18 27.27
C MET A 239 13.57 -13.78 26.64
N MET A 240 13.54 -13.69 25.31
CA MET A 240 13.34 -12.45 24.55
C MET A 240 11.93 -12.34 23.92
N GLY A 241 10.97 -13.12 24.41
CA GLY A 241 9.60 -13.16 23.91
C GLY A 241 9.35 -14.33 22.95
N ILE A 242 8.39 -14.16 22.04
CA ILE A 242 7.90 -15.24 21.17
C ILE A 242 8.92 -15.50 20.08
N LEU A 243 9.44 -16.72 20.04
CA LEU A 243 10.48 -17.12 19.10
C LEU A 243 9.91 -17.78 17.84
N GLY A 244 8.74 -18.42 17.94
CA GLY A 244 8.15 -19.11 16.81
C GLY A 244 7.01 -20.03 17.22
N VAL A 245 6.78 -21.03 16.38
CA VAL A 245 5.80 -22.08 16.58
C VAL A 245 6.53 -23.42 16.57
N VAL A 246 6.18 -24.30 17.49
CA VAL A 246 6.70 -25.66 17.57
C VAL A 246 5.61 -26.68 17.29
N ARG A 247 5.97 -27.71 16.54
CA ARG A 247 5.16 -28.89 16.26
C ARG A 247 5.41 -29.96 17.31
N THR A 248 4.43 -30.18 18.19
CA THR A 248 4.54 -31.13 19.30
C THR A 248 4.56 -32.58 18.85
N ASP A 249 4.07 -32.88 17.65
CA ASP A 249 4.11 -34.22 17.05
C ASP A 249 5.49 -34.59 16.47
N LEU A 250 6.35 -33.59 16.23
CA LEU A 250 7.72 -33.78 15.74
C LEU A 250 8.76 -33.67 16.86
N GLN A 251 8.34 -33.26 18.06
CA GLN A 251 9.23 -33.23 19.22
C GLN A 251 9.65 -34.64 19.59
N LYS A 252 10.96 -34.88 19.54
CA LYS A 252 11.54 -36.10 20.07
C LYS A 252 11.33 -36.13 21.58
N THR A 253 10.99 -37.29 22.11
CA THR A 253 11.02 -37.52 23.55
C THR A 253 12.44 -37.31 24.09
N ALA A 254 12.58 -36.99 25.38
CA ALA A 254 13.90 -36.81 26.00
C ALA A 254 14.81 -38.04 25.84
N ASP A 255 14.22 -39.24 25.78
CA ASP A 255 14.91 -40.51 25.54
C ASP A 255 15.46 -40.59 24.09
N GLU A 256 14.66 -40.20 23.10
CA GLU A 256 15.07 -40.16 21.68
C GLU A 256 16.10 -39.05 21.38
N ALA A 257 16.00 -37.92 22.08
CA ALA A 257 16.94 -36.81 21.93
C ALA A 257 18.31 -37.09 22.60
N SER A 258 18.34 -37.94 23.63
CA SER A 258 19.57 -38.33 24.34
C SER A 258 20.28 -39.55 23.76
N GLY A 259 19.77 -40.12 22.66
CA GLY A 259 20.32 -41.34 22.05
C GLY A 259 20.18 -42.57 22.94
N GLN A 260 19.28 -42.53 23.92
CA GLN A 260 18.99 -43.69 24.77
C GLN A 260 18.08 -44.67 24.03
N PHE A 261 18.26 -45.95 24.31
CA PHE A 261 17.39 -46.99 23.78
C PHE A 261 15.94 -46.73 24.19
N THR A 262 15.07 -46.59 23.20
CA THR A 262 13.63 -46.47 23.39
C THR A 262 13.07 -47.75 24.03
N PRO A 263 11.85 -47.74 24.60
CA PRO A 263 11.17 -48.96 25.03
C PRO A 263 11.12 -50.03 23.92
N ASP A 264 10.95 -49.63 22.66
CA ASP A 264 10.91 -50.53 21.51
C ASP A 264 12.28 -51.11 21.17
N ASP A 265 13.36 -50.32 21.25
CA ASP A 265 14.71 -50.84 21.09
C ASP A 265 15.05 -51.86 22.18
N ARG A 266 14.62 -51.62 23.42
CA ARG A 266 14.79 -52.55 24.54
C ARG A 266 13.99 -53.83 24.33
N ALA A 267 12.79 -53.75 23.77
CA ALA A 267 11.99 -54.91 23.39
C ALA A 267 12.64 -55.71 22.25
N MET A 268 13.17 -55.02 21.25
CA MET A 268 13.90 -55.63 20.14
C MET A 268 15.18 -56.32 20.61
N LEU A 269 15.99 -55.67 21.44
CA LEU A 269 17.19 -56.28 22.02
C LEU A 269 16.88 -57.52 22.87
N ARG A 270 15.77 -57.50 23.63
CA ARG A 270 15.30 -58.70 24.35
C ARG A 270 14.91 -59.82 23.40
N SER A 271 14.24 -59.50 22.30
CA SER A 271 13.85 -60.49 21.28
C SER A 271 15.07 -61.14 20.62
N ILE A 272 16.10 -60.35 20.31
CA ILE A 272 17.37 -60.82 19.75
C ILE A 272 18.10 -61.70 20.78
N TYR A 273 18.17 -61.28 22.03
CA TYR A 273 18.79 -62.06 23.10
C TYR A 273 18.11 -63.43 23.27
N LEU A 274 16.77 -63.48 23.26
CA LEU A 274 16.00 -64.72 23.34
C LEU A 274 16.19 -65.63 22.11
N ALA A 275 16.36 -65.05 20.93
CA ALA A 275 16.62 -65.81 19.71
C ALA A 275 18.04 -66.44 19.71
N VAL A 276 19.05 -65.66 20.09
CA VAL A 276 20.45 -66.11 20.16
C VAL A 276 20.63 -67.15 21.26
N SER A 277 20.05 -66.94 22.45
CA SER A 277 20.15 -67.91 23.55
C SER A 277 19.58 -69.28 23.20
N LYS A 278 18.50 -69.33 22.40
CA LYS A 278 17.93 -70.57 21.87
C LYS A 278 18.78 -71.26 20.79
N LEU A 279 19.66 -70.53 20.11
CA LEU A 279 20.60 -71.09 19.13
C LEU A 279 21.89 -71.60 19.78
N SER A 280 22.19 -71.16 21.01
CA SER A 280 23.35 -71.58 21.80
C SER A 280 23.06 -72.70 22.81
N SER A 281 21.87 -73.31 22.76
CA SER A 281 21.47 -74.49 23.54
C SER A 281 21.16 -75.66 22.62
#